data_AF-A0A4Q2KEB7-F1
#
_entry.id   AF-A0A4Q2KEB7-F1
#
_cell.length_a   1.000
_cell.length_b   1.000
_cell.length_c   1.000
_cell.angle_alpha   90.00
_cell.angle_beta   90.00
_cell.angle_gamma   90.00
#
_symmetry.space_group_name_H-M   'P 1'
#
loop_
_entity.id
_entity.type
_entity.pdbx_description
1 polymer ?
#
loop_
_entity_poly.entity_id
_entity_poly.type
_entity_poly.pdbx_seq_one_letter_code
_entity_poly.pdbx_strand_id
1 'polypeptide(L)'
;MNNRQGNKKISLILVLKALEQMSDMAHPVSQIHLVKMVNDIGGVLDCDVWCDRKTVGRHIKLLIAAGYDIVSVKRKGYYLNKNEFTKAESETLINLVKNSKLDELEKMRLQKKLIAQQSNVNMKKLKQYLKK
;
A
#
# COMPACT_ATOMS: atom_id res chain seq x y z
N MET A 1 8.36 -33.24 -5.93
CA MET A 1 7.10 -32.49 -6.05
C MET A 1 7.15 -31.29 -5.12
N ASN A 2 7.24 -30.06 -5.63
CA ASN A 2 6.94 -28.84 -4.86
C ASN A 2 6.91 -27.64 -5.81
N ASN A 3 5.84 -27.55 -6.60
CA ASN A 3 5.55 -26.34 -7.35
C ASN A 3 4.48 -25.56 -6.59
N ARG A 4 4.82 -25.09 -5.37
CA ARG A 4 4.01 -24.08 -4.66
C ARG A 4 4.18 -22.75 -5.37
N GLN A 5 3.65 -22.65 -6.59
CA GLN A 5 3.47 -21.37 -7.25
C GLN A 5 2.25 -20.70 -6.61
N GLY A 6 2.41 -20.27 -5.36
CA GLY A 6 1.50 -19.33 -4.72
C GLY A 6 1.29 -18.18 -5.69
N ASN A 7 0.03 -17.78 -5.87
CA ASN A 7 -0.38 -16.94 -6.98
C ASN A 7 0.46 -15.66 -7.05
N LYS A 8 1.40 -15.60 -8.03
CA LYS A 8 2.43 -14.56 -8.11
C LYS A 8 1.82 -13.16 -8.19
N LYS A 9 0.64 -13.02 -8.82
CA LYS A 9 -0.11 -11.77 -8.90
C LYS A 9 -0.62 -11.33 -7.53
N ILE A 10 -1.19 -12.27 -6.76
CA ILE A 10 -1.67 -11.99 -5.41
C ILE A 10 -0.49 -11.60 -4.51
N SER A 11 0.62 -12.35 -4.55
CA SER A 11 1.81 -12.01 -3.75
C SER A 11 2.37 -10.61 -4.03
N LEU A 12 2.38 -10.18 -5.29
CA LEU A 12 2.81 -8.83 -5.68
C LEU A 12 1.89 -7.76 -5.07
N ILE A 13 0.57 -7.97 -5.17
CA ILE A 13 -0.43 -7.07 -4.58
C ILE A 13 -0.27 -7.02 -3.06
N LEU A 14 -0.06 -8.16 -2.40
CA LEU A 14 0.12 -8.20 -0.95
C LEU A 14 1.39 -7.48 -0.49
N VAL A 15 2.50 -7.58 -1.25
CA VAL A 15 3.72 -6.80 -0.97
C VAL A 15 3.44 -5.30 -1.06
N LEU A 16 2.70 -4.87 -2.09
CA LEU A 16 2.29 -3.48 -2.20
C LEU A 16 1.41 -3.04 -1.01
N LYS A 17 0.45 -3.86 -0.59
CA LYS A 17 -0.40 -3.55 0.58
C LYS A 17 0.38 -3.46 1.88
N ALA A 18 1.35 -4.34 2.09
CA ALA A 18 2.22 -4.31 3.26
C ALA A 18 3.03 -2.99 3.31
N LEU A 19 3.55 -2.53 2.16
CA LEU A 19 4.21 -1.23 2.05
C LEU A 19 3.22 -0.07 2.29
N GLU A 20 2.01 -0.13 1.72
CA GLU A 20 1.02 0.94 1.88
C GLU A 20 0.50 1.14 3.31
N GLN A 21 0.37 0.05 4.09
CA GLN A 21 -0.22 0.09 5.42
C GLN A 21 0.75 0.48 6.53
N MET A 22 2.03 0.12 6.39
CA MET A 22 2.97 0.14 7.51
C MET A 22 4.33 0.79 7.20
N SER A 23 4.54 1.28 5.97
CA SER A 23 5.80 1.91 5.61
C SER A 23 5.62 3.41 5.32
N ASP A 24 6.37 4.22 6.05
CA ASP A 24 6.52 5.66 5.84
C ASP A 24 8.00 6.03 6.00
N MET A 25 8.34 7.31 5.77
CA MET A 25 9.73 7.79 5.85
C MET A 25 10.35 7.59 7.25
N ALA A 26 9.56 7.67 8.31
CA ALA A 26 10.01 7.45 9.69
C ALA A 26 10.15 5.96 10.03
N HIS A 27 9.34 5.11 9.39
CA HIS A 27 9.25 3.67 9.65
C HIS A 27 9.51 2.82 8.38
N PRO A 28 10.75 2.76 7.86
CA PRO A 28 11.08 1.82 6.79
C PRO A 28 10.92 0.37 7.23
N VAL A 29 10.29 -0.45 6.37
CA VAL A 29 10.02 -1.85 6.68
C VAL A 29 11.08 -2.75 6.06
N SER A 30 11.75 -3.54 6.90
CA SER A 30 12.74 -4.51 6.43
C SER A 30 12.11 -5.58 5.52
N GLN A 31 12.90 -6.12 4.59
CA GLN A 31 12.45 -7.18 3.70
C GLN A 31 11.95 -8.45 4.44
N ILE A 32 12.54 -8.74 5.62
CA ILE A 32 12.14 -9.88 6.45
C ILE A 32 10.76 -9.63 7.08
N HIS A 33 10.52 -8.41 7.55
CA HIS A 33 9.20 -8.02 8.07
C HIS A 33 8.14 -8.00 6.97
N LEU A 34 8.45 -7.51 5.76
CA LEU A 34 7.53 -7.57 4.63
C LEU A 34 7.13 -9.01 4.29
N VAL A 35 8.08 -9.96 4.31
CA VAL A 35 7.78 -11.39 4.13
C VAL A 35 6.77 -11.88 5.16
N LYS A 36 7.01 -11.57 6.44
CA LYS A 36 6.12 -11.96 7.53
C LYS A 36 4.71 -11.38 7.34
N MET A 37 4.61 -10.07 7.08
CA MET A 37 3.33 -9.39 6.84
C MET A 37 2.55 -10.01 5.68
N VAL A 38 3.22 -10.28 4.56
CA VAL A 38 2.56 -10.85 3.37
C VAL A 38 1.99 -12.23 3.66
N ASN A 39 2.74 -13.07 4.39
CA ASN A 39 2.28 -14.41 4.74
C ASN A 39 1.16 -14.36 5.81
N ASP A 40 1.25 -13.45 6.78
CA ASP A 40 0.21 -13.23 7.81
C ASP A 40 -1.10 -12.75 7.16
N ILE A 41 -1.04 -11.77 6.26
CA ILE A 41 -2.20 -11.29 5.49
C ILE A 41 -2.76 -12.42 4.60
N GLY A 42 -1.86 -13.22 4.00
CA GLY A 42 -2.24 -14.37 3.19
C GLY A 42 -3.09 -15.39 3.97
N GLY A 43 -2.66 -15.72 5.20
CA GLY A 43 -3.38 -16.61 6.11
C GLY A 43 -4.73 -16.04 6.57
N VAL A 44 -4.80 -14.75 6.92
CA VAL A 44 -6.07 -14.09 7.32
C VAL A 44 -7.10 -14.06 6.17
N LEU A 45 -6.61 -13.97 4.93
CA LEU A 45 -7.45 -13.97 3.74
C LEU A 45 -7.79 -15.37 3.23
N ASP A 46 -7.28 -16.41 3.88
CA ASP A 46 -7.43 -17.82 3.48
C ASP A 46 -7.01 -18.04 2.02
N CYS A 47 -5.88 -17.42 1.63
CA CYS A 47 -5.32 -17.53 0.30
C CYS A 47 -3.99 -18.27 0.34
N ASP A 48 -3.80 -19.23 -0.57
CA ASP A 48 -2.56 -20.00 -0.70
C ASP A 48 -1.45 -19.14 -1.33
N VAL A 49 -0.93 -18.23 -0.52
CA VAL A 49 0.11 -17.27 -0.91
C VAL A 49 1.26 -17.38 0.07
N TRP A 50 2.38 -17.86 -0.45
CA TRP A 50 3.63 -17.89 0.28
C TRP A 50 4.67 -17.03 -0.43
N CYS A 51 5.28 -16.12 0.32
CA CYS A 51 6.39 -15.30 -0.14
C CYS A 51 7.66 -15.63 0.63
N ASP A 52 8.74 -15.87 -0.09
CA ASP A 52 10.09 -15.87 0.46
C ASP A 52 10.75 -14.49 0.26
N ARG A 53 11.88 -14.27 0.94
CA ARG A 53 12.66 -13.02 0.85
C ARG A 53 13.04 -12.66 -0.59
N LYS A 54 13.48 -13.63 -1.41
CA LYS A 54 13.88 -13.38 -2.82
C LYS A 54 12.68 -12.93 -3.65
N THR A 55 11.51 -13.54 -3.42
CA THR A 55 10.26 -13.20 -4.10
C THR A 55 9.80 -11.78 -3.74
N VAL A 56 9.80 -11.40 -2.46
CA VAL A 56 9.53 -10.01 -2.05
C VAL A 56 10.53 -9.03 -2.68
N GLY A 57 11.82 -9.38 -2.74
CA GLY A 57 12.83 -8.53 -3.38
C GLY A 57 12.58 -8.30 -4.87
N ARG A 58 12.11 -9.34 -5.59
CA ARG A 58 11.71 -9.20 -7.00
C ARG A 58 10.46 -8.34 -7.15
N HIS A 59 9.47 -8.52 -6.28
CA HIS A 59 8.24 -7.74 -6.28
C HIS A 59 8.49 -6.25 -6.03
N ILE A 60 9.35 -5.91 -5.07
CA ILE A 60 9.75 -4.51 -4.82
C ILE A 60 10.38 -3.90 -6.08
N LYS A 61 11.31 -4.60 -6.72
CA LYS A 61 11.92 -4.13 -7.99
C LYS A 61 10.87 -3.93 -9.09
N LEU A 62 9.91 -4.85 -9.19
CA LEU A 62 8.83 -4.76 -10.16
C LEU A 62 7.89 -3.58 -9.88
N LEU A 63 7.58 -3.31 -8.61
CA LEU A 63 6.76 -2.17 -8.21
C LEU A 63 7.48 -0.85 -8.50
N ILE A 64 8.79 -0.75 -8.23
CA ILE A 64 9.59 0.42 -8.61
C ILE A 64 9.56 0.60 -10.13
N ALA A 65 9.78 -0.47 -10.90
CA ALA A 65 9.73 -0.41 -12.36
C ALA A 65 8.33 -0.06 -12.90
N ALA A 66 7.26 -0.40 -12.16
CA ALA A 66 5.89 -0.05 -12.48
C ALA A 66 5.52 1.41 -12.10
N GLY A 67 6.44 2.17 -11.51
CA GLY A 67 6.24 3.59 -11.19
C GLY A 67 5.81 3.89 -9.75
N TYR A 68 5.86 2.92 -8.83
CA TYR A 68 5.68 3.19 -7.41
C TYR A 68 6.95 3.81 -6.82
N ASP A 69 6.81 4.94 -6.13
CA ASP A 69 7.92 5.63 -5.48
C ASP A 69 8.32 4.92 -4.18
N ILE A 70 9.02 3.79 -4.30
CA ILE A 70 9.52 3.01 -3.16
C ILE A 70 10.97 3.38 -2.90
N VAL A 71 11.23 3.96 -1.73
CA VAL A 71 12.58 4.35 -1.31
C VAL A 71 13.22 3.22 -0.50
N SER A 72 14.45 2.86 -0.87
CA SER A 72 15.28 1.93 -0.12
C SER A 72 16.18 2.67 0.85
N VAL A 73 16.02 2.41 2.15
CA VAL A 73 16.86 2.97 3.20
C VAL A 73 17.87 1.92 3.63
N LYS A 74 19.15 2.20 3.39
CA LYS A 74 20.26 1.31 3.73
C LYS A 74 20.14 0.81 5.17
N ARG A 75 20.18 -0.53 5.34
CA ARG A 75 20.03 -1.25 6.63
C ARG A 75 18.69 -1.12 7.36
N LYS A 76 17.79 -0.20 6.98
CA LYS A 76 16.48 -0.05 7.62
C LYS A 76 15.35 -0.76 6.85
N GLY A 77 15.38 -0.75 5.52
CA GLY A 77 14.40 -1.46 4.70
C GLY A 77 13.88 -0.64 3.54
N TYR A 78 12.59 -0.74 3.28
CA TYR A 78 11.89 -0.07 2.19
C TYR A 78 10.69 0.67 2.74
N TYR A 79 10.39 1.84 2.19
CA TYR A 79 9.11 2.49 2.41
C TYR A 79 8.55 3.00 1.09
N LEU A 80 7.23 3.05 1.02
CA LEU A 80 6.54 3.74 -0.06
C LEU A 80 6.56 5.23 0.28
N ASN A 81 7.29 6.02 -0.50
CA ASN A 81 7.28 7.46 -0.44
C ASN A 81 5.95 7.95 -1.01
N LYS A 82 4.94 7.91 -0.15
CA LYS A 82 3.61 8.38 -0.49
C LYS A 82 3.64 9.90 -0.47
N ASN A 83 3.40 10.52 -1.63
CA ASN A 83 2.86 11.88 -1.70
C ASN A 83 1.36 11.94 -1.30
N GLU A 84 0.86 10.90 -0.62
CA GLU A 84 -0.52 10.81 -0.16
C GLU A 84 -0.59 11.31 1.27
N PHE A 85 -1.54 12.19 1.53
CA PHE A 85 -1.86 12.62 2.88
C PHE A 85 -2.35 11.43 3.70
N THR A 86 -1.84 11.26 4.92
CA THR A 86 -2.42 10.35 5.89
C THR A 86 -3.91 10.68 6.11
N LYS A 87 -4.67 9.75 6.70
CA LYS A 87 -6.09 10.00 7.00
C LYS A 87 -6.28 11.26 7.86
N ALA A 88 -5.44 11.44 8.88
CA ALA A 88 -5.47 12.60 9.76
C ALA A 88 -5.07 13.90 9.05
N GLU A 89 -4.02 13.89 8.22
CA GLU A 89 -3.63 15.05 7.42
C GLU A 89 -4.71 15.42 6.40
N SER A 90 -5.36 14.42 5.80
CA SER A 90 -6.47 14.64 4.87
C SER A 90 -7.69 15.26 5.56
N GLU A 91 -8.06 14.77 6.75
CA GLU A 91 -9.17 15.33 7.54
C GLU A 91 -8.85 16.79 7.94
N THR A 92 -7.59 17.05 8.28
CA THR A 92 -7.08 18.40 8.57
C THR A 92 -7.19 19.30 7.34
N LEU A 93 -6.74 18.81 6.18
CA LEU A 93 -6.79 19.54 4.91
C LEU A 93 -8.22 19.77 4.44
N ILE A 94 -9.11 18.80 4.62
CA ILE A 94 -10.55 18.96 4.33
C ILE A 94 -11.15 20.06 5.20
N ASN A 95 -10.82 20.09 6.50
CA ASN A 95 -11.28 21.15 7.39
C ASN A 95 -10.69 22.53 7.02
N LEU A 96 -9.42 22.59 6.62
CA LEU A 96 -8.80 23.83 6.14
C LEU A 96 -9.46 24.33 4.85
N VAL A 97 -9.76 23.44 3.91
CA VAL A 97 -10.46 23.77 2.66
C VAL A 97 -11.89 24.25 2.96
N LYS A 98 -12.62 23.61 3.88
CA LYS A 98 -13.97 24.03 4.30
C LYS A 98 -13.97 25.46 4.86
N ASN A 99 -12.97 25.79 5.68
CA ASN A 99 -12.83 27.09 6.35
C ASN A 99 -12.12 28.16 5.49
N SER A 100 -11.69 27.81 4.27
CA SER A 100 -11.03 28.74 3.37
C SER A 100 -12.02 29.75 2.76
N LYS A 101 -11.51 30.90 2.33
CA LYS A 101 -12.29 31.93 1.60
C LYS A 101 -12.48 31.64 0.10
N LEU A 102 -12.30 30.37 -0.31
CA LEU A 102 -12.49 29.93 -1.69
C LEU A 102 -13.98 29.90 -2.06
N ASP A 103 -14.25 29.87 -3.36
CA ASP A 103 -15.62 29.64 -3.86
C ASP A 103 -16.07 28.20 -3.55
N GLU A 104 -17.39 27.98 -3.39
CA GLU A 104 -17.94 26.67 -3.05
C GLU A 104 -17.63 25.59 -4.11
N LEU A 105 -17.55 25.96 -5.39
CA LEU A 105 -17.16 25.03 -6.45
C LEU A 105 -15.69 24.60 -6.30
N GLU A 106 -14.81 25.54 -5.93
CA GLU A 106 -13.40 25.26 -5.70
C GLU A 106 -13.20 24.40 -4.45
N LYS A 107 -13.93 24.68 -3.37
CA LYS A 107 -13.93 23.84 -2.16
C LYS A 107 -14.36 22.42 -2.47
N MET A 108 -15.47 22.23 -3.19
CA MET A 108 -15.93 20.89 -3.60
C MET A 108 -14.90 20.18 -4.47
N ARG A 109 -14.27 20.90 -5.40
CA ARG A 109 -13.23 20.33 -6.28
C ARG A 109 -12.01 19.86 -5.49
N LEU A 110 -11.54 20.68 -4.55
CA LEU A 110 -10.38 20.35 -3.72
C LEU A 110 -10.67 19.21 -2.75
N GLN A 111 -11.85 19.19 -2.12
CA GLN A 111 -12.27 18.06 -1.28
C GLN A 111 -12.33 16.75 -2.08
N LYS A 112 -12.89 16.76 -3.30
CA LYS A 112 -12.92 15.57 -4.17
C LYS A 112 -11.52 15.09 -4.55
N LYS A 113 -10.60 16.01 -4.86
CA LYS A 113 -9.20 15.65 -5.15
C LYS A 113 -8.49 15.05 -3.94
N LEU A 114 -8.67 15.62 -2.74
CA LEU A 114 -8.11 15.10 -1.49
C LEU A 114 -8.65 13.70 -1.16
N ILE A 115 -9.96 13.48 -1.32
CA ILE A 115 -10.58 12.16 -1.11
C ILE A 115 -10.08 11.15 -2.15
N ALA A 116 -9.84 11.56 -3.40
CA ALA A 116 -9.30 10.69 -4.44
C ALA A 116 -7.83 10.29 -4.21
N GLN A 117 -7.06 11.15 -3.54
CA GLN A 117 -5.66 10.87 -3.14
C GLN A 117 -5.56 10.03 -1.87
N GLN A 118 -6.65 9.88 -1.10
CA GLN A 118 -6.75 8.82 -0.10
C GLN A 118 -7.00 7.50 -0.84
N SER A 119 -5.93 6.81 -1.23
CA SER A 119 -5.98 5.47 -1.79
C SER A 119 -6.63 4.49 -0.81
N ASN A 120 -7.97 4.42 -0.85
CA ASN A 120 -8.75 3.51 -0.02
C ASN A 120 -8.89 2.18 -0.76
N VAL A 121 -7.96 1.29 -0.49
CA VAL A 121 -8.08 -0.10 -0.91
C VAL A 121 -9.30 -0.71 -0.24
N ASN A 122 -10.33 -1.03 -1.01
CA ASN A 122 -11.51 -1.70 -0.48
C ASN A 122 -11.18 -3.17 -0.18
N MET A 123 -10.77 -3.44 1.06
CA MET A 123 -10.37 -4.77 1.53
C MET A 123 -11.48 -5.81 1.41
N LYS A 124 -12.76 -5.42 1.55
CA LYS A 124 -13.91 -6.32 1.36
C LYS A 124 -14.01 -6.77 -0.09
N LYS A 125 -13.85 -5.85 -1.03
CA LYS A 125 -13.89 -6.14 -2.48
C LYS A 125 -12.70 -6.99 -2.91
N LEU A 126 -11.50 -6.71 -2.37
CA LEU A 126 -10.31 -7.53 -2.64
C LEU A 126 -10.51 -8.98 -2.15
N LYS A 127 -11.02 -9.18 -0.93
CA LYS A 127 -11.33 -10.51 -0.39
C LYS A 127 -12.30 -11.30 -1.28
N GLN A 128 -13.27 -10.63 -1.92
CA GLN A 128 -14.21 -11.27 -2.84
C GLN A 128 -13.55 -11.79 -4.13
N TYR A 129 -12.57 -11.06 -4.68
CA TYR A 129 -11.83 -11.49 -5.87
C TYR A 129 -10.78 -12.58 -5.57
N LEU A 130 -10.29 -12.64 -4.34
CA LEU A 130 -9.29 -13.63 -3.91
C LEU A 130 -9.90 -14.97 -3.47
N LYS A 131 -11.21 -15.03 -3.24
CA LYS A 131 -11.96 -16.25 -2.88
C LYS A 131 -12.43 -17.09 -4.08
N LYS A 132 -11.99 -16.75 -5.30
CA LYS A 132 -12.34 -17.48 -6.53
C LYS A 132 -11.19 -18.35 -7.01
#